data_AF-A0A8E2AKU5-F1
#
_entry.id   AF-A0A8E2AKU5-F1
#
_cell.length_a   1.000
_cell.length_b   1.000
_cell.length_c   1.000
_cell.angle_alpha   90.00
_cell.angle_beta   90.00
_cell.angle_gamma   90.00
#
_symmetry.space_group_name_H-M   'P 1'
#
loop_
_entity.id
_entity.type
_entity.pdbx_description
1 polymer ?
#
loop_
_entity_poly.entity_id
_entity_poly.type
_entity_poly.pdbx_seq_one_letter_code
_entity_poly.pdbx_strand_id
1 'polypeptide(L)'
;QHRVCPRFSIQAQVKALCFLHSLPFNRTLVNQFSIAFDVYLDILHGVDQLVNAALHRDRPNWRMLNACPPCLHSLEDEPPLKYRLLVTMDGNSSLKLVNNVFRSGQVQEDIKTRRSDIWILPEEVDRFKDEVSRAQVS
;
A
#
# COMPACT_ATOMS: atom_id res chain seq x y z
N GLN A 1 -4.34 10.35 26.13
CA GLN A 1 -4.77 11.28 25.06
C GLN A 1 -4.57 10.59 23.71
N HIS A 2 -5.66 10.13 23.09
CA HIS A 2 -5.62 9.53 21.76
C HIS A 2 -5.57 10.67 20.74
N ARG A 3 -4.38 10.99 20.20
CA ARG A 3 -4.28 11.95 19.12
C ARG A 3 -4.87 11.29 17.87
N VAL A 4 -6.12 11.60 17.56
CA VAL A 4 -6.70 11.30 16.26
C VAL A 4 -5.80 12.00 15.24
N CYS A 5 -5.05 11.23 14.46
CA CYS A 5 -4.28 11.76 13.34
C CYS A 5 -5.27 11.88 12.19
N PRO A 6 -5.80 13.07 11.88
CA PRO A 6 -6.80 13.18 10.83
C PRO A 6 -6.06 12.89 9.52
N ARG A 7 -6.51 11.87 8.79
CA ARG A 7 -5.97 11.59 7.45
C ARG A 7 -6.44 12.71 6.52
N PHE A 8 -5.68 13.80 6.49
CA PHE A 8 -5.95 14.95 5.65
C PHE A 8 -5.44 14.69 4.22
N SER A 9 -6.27 15.00 3.23
CA SER A 9 -5.81 15.09 1.83
C SER A 9 -4.70 16.15 1.71
N ILE A 10 -3.86 16.04 0.67
CA ILE A 10 -2.81 17.03 0.38
C ILE A 10 -3.40 18.45 0.32
N GLN A 11 -4.57 18.60 -0.30
CA GLN A 11 -5.26 19.89 -0.36
C GLN A 11 -5.64 20.43 1.04
N ALA A 12 -6.14 19.58 1.94
CA ALA A 12 -6.48 19.98 3.30
C ALA A 12 -5.23 20.37 4.11
N GLN A 13 -4.13 19.63 3.95
CA GLN A 13 -2.84 19.96 4.58
C GLN A 13 -2.33 21.32 4.09
N VAL A 14 -2.36 21.57 2.78
CA VAL A 14 -1.90 22.84 2.19
C VAL A 14 -2.79 24.01 2.64
N LYS A 15 -4.11 23.82 2.72
CA LYS A 15 -5.02 24.83 3.30
C LYS A 15 -4.67 25.16 4.75
N ALA A 16 -4.38 24.13 5.56
CA ALA A 16 -3.96 24.33 6.95
C ALA A 16 -2.63 25.10 7.04
N LEU A 17 -1.66 24.78 6.20
CA LEU A 17 -0.38 25.51 6.12
C LEU A 17 -0.58 26.96 5.69
N CYS A 18 -1.36 27.22 4.63
CA CYS A 18 -1.71 28.59 4.22
C CYS A 18 -2.34 29.38 5.37
N PHE A 19 -3.29 28.78 6.09
CA PHE A 19 -3.94 29.40 7.24
C PHE A 19 -2.93 29.74 8.36
N LEU A 20 -2.07 28.79 8.74
CA LEU A 20 -1.05 28.98 9.78
C LEU A 20 -0.05 30.09 9.43
N HIS A 21 0.30 30.22 8.15
CA HIS A 21 1.23 31.22 7.66
C HIS A 21 0.57 32.54 7.24
N SER A 22 -0.75 32.71 7.42
CA SER A 22 -1.52 33.87 6.95
C SER A 22 -1.33 34.15 5.45
N LEU A 23 -1.18 33.10 4.65
CA LEU A 23 -1.04 33.17 3.19
C LEU A 23 -2.37 32.82 2.50
N PRO A 24 -2.70 33.46 1.37
CA PRO A 24 -3.85 33.05 0.58
C PRO A 24 -3.64 31.65 0.01
N PHE A 25 -4.69 30.83 0.03
CA PHE A 25 -4.65 29.52 -0.59
C PHE A 25 -4.49 29.65 -2.11
N ASN A 26 -3.53 28.91 -2.67
CA ASN A 26 -3.32 28.82 -4.11
C ASN A 26 -3.18 27.34 -4.50
N ARG A 27 -3.89 26.94 -5.57
CA ARG A 27 -3.84 25.57 -6.11
C ARG A 27 -2.43 25.16 -6.55
N THR A 28 -1.60 26.10 -6.98
CA THR A 28 -0.19 25.83 -7.31
C THR A 28 0.60 25.30 -6.11
N LEU A 29 0.30 25.78 -4.89
CA LEU A 29 0.93 25.28 -3.67
C LEU A 29 0.59 23.80 -3.40
N VAL A 30 -0.60 23.35 -3.82
CA VAL A 30 -1.00 21.94 -3.73
C VAL A 30 -0.12 21.07 -4.61
N ASN A 31 0.13 21.52 -5.85
CA ASN A 31 1.00 20.80 -6.77
C ASN A 31 2.45 20.79 -6.29
N GLN A 32 2.98 21.94 -5.86
CA GLN A 32 4.34 22.05 -5.32
C GLN A 32 4.54 21.18 -4.09
N PHE A 33 3.57 21.19 -3.16
CA PHE A 33 3.61 20.32 -1.99
C PHE A 33 3.55 18.85 -2.37
N SER A 34 2.67 18.46 -3.31
CA SER A 34 2.59 17.07 -3.77
C SER A 34 3.92 16.59 -4.35
N ILE A 35 4.56 17.40 -5.20
CA ILE A 35 5.87 17.07 -5.79
C ILE A 35 6.93 16.92 -4.68
N ALA A 36 7.01 17.89 -3.76
CA ALA A 36 7.98 17.84 -2.66
C ALA A 36 7.75 16.62 -1.76
N PHE A 37 6.48 16.28 -1.49
CA PHE A 37 6.10 15.11 -0.71
C PHE A 37 6.46 13.80 -1.42
N ASP A 38 6.25 13.72 -2.73
CA ASP A 38 6.64 12.55 -3.53
C ASP A 38 8.15 12.33 -3.50
N VAL A 39 8.96 13.39 -3.64
CA VAL A 39 10.43 13.34 -3.50
C VAL A 39 10.84 12.91 -2.09
N TYR A 40 10.19 13.44 -1.05
CA TYR A 40 10.46 13.05 0.33
C TYR A 40 10.22 11.54 0.54
N LEU A 41 9.11 11.01 0.01
CA LEU A 41 8.82 9.59 0.08
C LEU A 41 9.82 8.74 -0.73
N ASP A 42 10.34 9.23 -1.86
CA ASP A 42 11.38 8.54 -2.62
C ASP A 42 12.70 8.45 -1.84
N ILE A 43 13.08 9.53 -1.13
CA ILE A 43 14.25 9.52 -0.24
C ILE A 43 14.08 8.48 0.87
N LEU A 44 12.93 8.49 1.56
CA LEU A 44 12.63 7.49 2.59
C LEU A 44 12.69 6.06 2.02
N HIS A 45 12.13 5.86 0.83
CA HIS A 45 12.16 4.57 0.18
C HIS A 45 13.59 4.11 -0.15
N GLY A 46 14.44 5.01 -0.65
CA GLY A 46 15.85 4.72 -0.91
C GLY A 46 16.60 4.35 0.38
N VAL A 47 16.33 5.05 1.48
CA VAL A 47 16.90 4.70 2.80
C VAL A 47 16.44 3.32 3.24
N ASP A 48 15.14 3.00 3.13
CA ASP A 48 14.61 1.69 3.46
C ASP A 48 15.26 0.58 2.62
N GLN A 49 15.51 0.81 1.32
CA GLN A 49 16.21 -0.14 0.46
C GLN A 49 17.64 -0.41 0.95
N LEU A 50 18.39 0.64 1.28
CA LEU A 50 19.75 0.52 1.80
C LEU A 50 19.77 -0.23 3.13
N VAL A 51 18.85 0.08 4.04
CA VAL A 51 18.70 -0.62 5.32
C VAL A 51 18.33 -2.09 5.09
N ASN A 52 17.41 -2.38 4.18
CA ASN A 52 17.03 -3.76 3.86
C ASN A 52 18.21 -4.54 3.28
N ALA A 53 18.99 -3.97 2.36
CA ALA A 53 20.19 -4.61 1.82
C ALA A 53 21.24 -4.87 2.91
N ALA A 54 21.52 -3.89 3.77
CA ALA A 54 22.46 -4.03 4.88
C ALA A 54 22.04 -5.13 5.89
N LEU A 55 20.74 -5.36 6.04
CA LEU A 55 20.18 -6.41 6.89
C LEU A 55 19.90 -7.72 6.14
N HIS A 56 20.33 -7.86 4.88
CA HIS A 56 20.08 -9.02 4.01
C HIS A 56 18.58 -9.37 3.84
N ARG A 57 17.74 -8.34 3.78
CA ARG A 57 16.27 -8.39 3.65
C ARG A 57 15.78 -8.10 2.23
N ASP A 58 16.69 -8.08 1.27
CA ASP A 58 16.51 -7.72 -0.14
C ASP A 58 16.33 -8.94 -1.07
N ARG A 59 16.27 -10.14 -0.50
CA ARG A 59 16.05 -11.38 -1.27
C ARG A 59 14.59 -11.51 -1.73
N PRO A 60 14.33 -12.18 -2.87
CA PRO A 60 12.96 -12.50 -3.30
C PRO A 60 12.18 -13.20 -2.18
N ASN A 61 10.92 -12.80 -1.98
CA ASN A 61 10.02 -13.34 -0.96
C ASN A 61 10.50 -13.21 0.49
N TRP A 62 11.51 -12.37 0.79
CA TRP A 62 12.06 -12.25 2.14
C TRP A 62 10.96 -11.96 3.18
N ARG A 63 10.02 -11.06 2.85
CA ARG A 63 8.88 -10.74 3.73
C ARG A 63 8.02 -11.97 3.98
N MET A 64 7.63 -12.73 2.96
CA MET A 64 6.81 -13.94 3.16
C MET A 64 7.51 -15.00 4.01
N LEU A 65 8.84 -15.12 3.89
CA LEU A 65 9.63 -16.08 4.68
C LEU A 65 9.89 -15.61 6.12
N ASN A 66 9.72 -14.31 6.42
CA ASN A 66 10.09 -13.70 7.70
C ASN A 66 8.97 -12.83 8.32
N ALA A 67 7.73 -12.88 7.81
CA ALA A 67 6.65 -11.96 8.18
C ALA A 67 6.26 -12.06 9.66
N CYS A 68 6.22 -13.28 10.19
CA CYS A 68 5.85 -13.56 11.57
C CYS A 68 6.68 -14.75 12.10
N PRO A 69 7.71 -14.50 12.92
CA PRO A 69 8.53 -15.59 13.48
C PRO A 69 7.69 -16.65 14.22
N PRO A 70 6.68 -16.29 15.05
CA PRO A 70 5.82 -17.30 15.68
C PRO A 70 4.96 -18.09 14.69
N CYS A 71 4.41 -17.41 13.67
CA CYS A 71 3.48 -18.03 12.71
C CYS A 71 4.18 -18.91 11.68
N LEU A 72 5.46 -18.66 11.44
CA LEU A 72 6.29 -19.38 10.45
C LEU A 72 7.32 -20.31 11.10
N HIS A 73 7.30 -20.42 12.44
CA HIS A 73 8.18 -21.32 13.16
C HIS A 73 7.89 -22.78 12.77
N SER A 74 8.94 -23.57 12.63
CA SER A 74 8.83 -25.00 12.34
C SER A 74 9.75 -25.73 13.31
N LEU A 75 9.21 -26.78 13.94
CA LEU A 75 9.96 -27.61 14.88
C LEU A 75 10.79 -28.63 14.10
N GLU A 76 12.04 -28.84 14.49
CA GLU A 76 12.99 -29.69 13.76
C GLU A 76 12.59 -31.18 13.79
N ASP A 77 11.90 -31.61 14.84
CA ASP A 77 11.54 -33.02 15.09
C ASP A 77 10.06 -33.35 14.80
N GLU A 78 9.33 -32.46 14.10
CA GLU A 78 7.93 -32.70 13.76
C GLU A 78 7.72 -32.97 12.26
N PRO A 79 6.73 -33.80 11.90
CA PRO A 79 6.37 -34.01 10.50
C PRO A 79 5.99 -32.69 9.81
N PRO A 80 6.42 -32.47 8.55
CA PRO A 80 6.12 -31.24 7.84
C PRO A 80 4.61 -31.12 7.58
N LEU A 81 4.04 -29.95 7.92
CA LEU A 81 2.66 -29.65 7.61
C LEU A 81 2.45 -29.50 6.10
N LYS A 82 1.39 -30.13 5.57
CA LYS A 82 0.97 -29.96 4.16
C LYS A 82 0.74 -28.49 3.80
N TYR A 83 0.16 -27.72 4.72
CA TYR A 83 0.00 -26.27 4.62
C TYR A 83 0.64 -25.62 5.85
N ARG A 84 1.63 -24.75 5.63
CA ARG A 84 2.43 -24.15 6.70
C ARG A 84 1.86 -22.84 7.26
N LEU A 85 0.91 -22.24 6.55
CA LEU A 85 0.35 -20.95 6.91
C LEU A 85 -1.12 -20.88 6.45
N LEU A 86 -2.00 -20.49 7.37
CA LEU A 86 -3.35 -20.06 7.04
C LEU A 86 -3.36 -18.53 7.02
N VAL A 87 -3.61 -17.95 5.85
CA VAL A 87 -3.69 -16.50 5.67
C VAL A 87 -5.15 -16.10 5.51
N THR A 88 -5.58 -15.11 6.28
CA THR A 88 -6.84 -14.41 6.05
C THR A 88 -6.52 -13.02 5.53
N MET A 89 -7.15 -12.64 4.41
CA MET A 89 -7.01 -11.31 3.83
C MET A 89 -8.37 -10.63 3.85
N ASP A 90 -8.44 -9.46 4.47
CA ASP A 90 -9.56 -8.57 4.22
C ASP A 90 -9.38 -7.99 2.82
N GLY A 91 -10.27 -8.37 1.89
CA GLY A 91 -10.28 -7.88 0.51
C GLY A 91 -10.60 -6.38 0.39
N ASN A 92 -10.67 -5.66 1.51
CA ASN A 92 -10.98 -4.24 1.56
C ASN A 92 -12.30 -3.94 0.84
N SER A 93 -13.28 -4.82 1.03
CA SER A 93 -14.58 -4.79 0.33
C SER A 93 -15.40 -3.55 0.64
N SER A 94 -15.06 -2.81 1.70
CA SER A 94 -15.69 -1.53 2.07
C SER A 94 -15.60 -0.48 0.95
N LEU A 95 -14.51 -0.47 0.17
CA LEU A 95 -14.33 0.43 -0.98
C LEU A 95 -15.24 0.09 -2.18
N LYS A 96 -15.78 -1.13 -2.25
CA LYS A 96 -16.74 -1.56 -3.27
C LYS A 96 -18.16 -1.01 -3.02
N LEU A 97 -18.44 -0.48 -1.82
CA LEU A 97 -19.75 0.04 -1.44
C LEU A 97 -19.93 1.54 -1.71
N VAL A 98 -18.91 2.22 -2.25
CA VAL A 98 -19.05 3.63 -2.64
C VAL A 98 -19.84 3.71 -3.94
N ASN A 99 -21.11 4.09 -3.83
CA ASN A 99 -22.00 4.32 -4.98
C ASN A 99 -21.34 5.29 -5.98
N ASN A 100 -21.47 5.00 -7.29
CA ASN A 100 -20.96 5.84 -8.37
C ASN A 100 -21.43 7.30 -8.28
N VAL A 101 -22.60 7.56 -7.67
CA VAL A 101 -23.08 8.92 -7.39
C VAL A 101 -22.12 9.72 -6.50
N PHE A 102 -21.39 9.05 -5.59
CA PHE A 102 -20.36 9.64 -4.73
C PHE A 102 -18.96 9.64 -5.38
N ARG A 103 -18.79 9.00 -6.55
CA ARG A 103 -17.56 9.02 -7.35
C ARG A 103 -17.64 10.12 -8.43
N SER A 104 -18.26 11.25 -8.13
CA SER A 104 -18.33 12.37 -9.06
C SER A 104 -16.94 12.98 -9.26
N GLY A 105 -16.56 13.19 -10.53
CA GLY A 105 -15.24 13.71 -10.91
C GLY A 105 -14.61 12.92 -12.07
N GLN A 106 -13.44 13.37 -12.51
CA GLN A 106 -12.61 12.58 -13.41
C GLN A 106 -11.76 11.60 -12.61
N VAL A 107 -11.66 10.36 -13.10
CA VAL A 107 -10.72 9.39 -12.56
C VAL A 107 -9.32 9.95 -12.77
N GLN A 108 -8.61 10.20 -11.67
CA GLN A 108 -7.22 10.55 -11.73
C GLN A 108 -6.43 9.24 -11.74
N GLU A 109 -5.79 8.93 -12.87
CA GLU A 109 -4.90 7.78 -12.96
C GLU A 109 -3.71 7.99 -12.01
N ASP A 110 -3.50 7.04 -11.11
CA ASP A 110 -2.32 7.01 -10.28
C ASP A 110 -1.17 6.39 -11.08
N ILE A 111 -0.35 7.25 -11.70
CA ILE A 111 0.83 6.84 -12.45
C ILE A 111 2.01 6.44 -11.54
N LYS A 112 1.85 6.51 -10.22
CA LYS A 112 2.94 6.22 -9.29
C LYS A 112 3.28 4.73 -9.36
N THR A 113 4.56 4.46 -9.59
CA THR A 113 5.08 3.10 -9.58
C THR A 113 5.18 2.57 -8.16
N ARG A 114 4.91 1.26 -8.03
CA ARG A 114 4.97 0.52 -6.77
C ARG A 114 6.31 0.71 -6.07
N ARG A 115 6.29 1.24 -4.84
CA ARG A 115 7.47 1.42 -3.97
C ARG A 115 7.69 0.25 -2.98
N SER A 116 6.93 -0.83 -3.05
CA SER A 116 7.11 -1.97 -2.14
C SER A 116 6.77 -3.27 -2.82
N ASP A 117 7.46 -4.35 -2.49
CA ASP A 117 7.18 -5.71 -2.99
C ASP A 117 5.80 -6.30 -2.55
N ILE A 118 4.88 -5.49 -1.99
CA ILE A 118 3.56 -5.92 -1.50
C ILE A 118 2.43 -5.79 -2.55
N TRP A 119 2.44 -4.76 -3.40
CA TRP A 119 1.46 -4.50 -4.48
C TRP A 119 1.45 -5.35 -5.78
N ILE A 120 0.92 -6.55 -5.82
CA ILE A 120 0.96 -7.40 -7.04
C ILE A 120 0.56 -6.63 -8.32
N LEU A 121 1.31 -6.80 -9.42
CA LEU A 121 1.04 -6.07 -10.66
C LEU A 121 -0.35 -6.42 -11.22
N PRO A 122 -1.10 -5.47 -11.81
CA PRO A 122 -2.41 -5.75 -12.40
C PRO A 122 -2.37 -6.91 -13.38
N GLU A 123 -1.34 -6.97 -14.24
CA GLU A 123 -1.17 -8.04 -15.23
C GLU A 123 -0.99 -9.41 -14.56
N GLU A 124 -0.34 -9.45 -13.41
CA GLU A 124 -0.17 -10.68 -12.64
C GLU A 124 -1.48 -11.15 -12.01
N VAL A 125 -2.31 -10.22 -11.53
CA VAL A 125 -3.64 -10.48 -10.95
C VAL A 125 -4.64 -10.91 -12.03
N ASP A 126 -4.61 -10.26 -13.19
CA ASP A 126 -5.55 -10.47 -14.29
C ASP A 126 -5.50 -11.89 -14.87
N ARG A 127 -4.39 -12.62 -14.67
CA ARG A 127 -4.28 -14.06 -15.00
C ARG A 127 -5.36 -14.91 -14.32
N PHE A 128 -5.86 -14.47 -13.16
CA PHE A 128 -6.81 -15.20 -12.33
C PHE A 128 -8.26 -14.67 -12.46
N LYS A 129 -8.51 -13.65 -13.29
CA LYS A 129 -9.83 -12.97 -13.36
C LYS A 129 -11.01 -13.91 -13.67
N ASP A 130 -10.76 -14.96 -14.47
CA ASP A 130 -11.77 -15.92 -14.92
C ASP A 130 -11.68 -17.27 -14.17
N GLU A 131 -10.85 -17.38 -13.12
CA GLU A 131 -10.63 -18.64 -12.40
C GLU A 131 -11.91 -19.14 -11.70
N VAL A 132 -12.63 -18.25 -11.01
CA VAL A 132 -13.87 -18.60 -10.29
C VAL A 132 -14.96 -19.07 -11.23
N SER A 133 -15.14 -18.39 -12.37
CA SER A 133 -16.11 -18.79 -13.38
C SER A 133 -15.77 -20.13 -14.02
N ARG A 134 -14.48 -20.42 -14.25
CA ARG A 134 -14.02 -21.71 -14.79
C ARG A 134 -14.25 -22.87 -13.81
N ALA A 135 -14.04 -22.64 -12.51
CA ALA A 135 -14.22 -23.65 -11.47
C ALA A 135 -15.70 -24.02 -11.20
N GLN A 136 -16.66 -23.16 -11.58
CA GLN A 136 -18.09 -23.45 -11.43
C GLN A 136 -18.67 -24.27 -12.60
N VAL A 137 -17.92 -24.38 -13.70
CA VAL A 137 -18.34 -25.10 -14.92
C VAL A 137 -17.77 -26.53 -14.96
N SER A 138 -16.78 -26.84 -14.10
CA SER A 138 -16.21 -28.17 -13.88
C SER A 138 -16.90 -28.93 -12.76
#